data_AF-A0A9R0WUC9-F1
#
_entry.id   AF-A0A9R0WUC9-F1
#
_cell.length_a   1.000
_cell.length_b   1.000
_cell.length_c   1.000
_cell.angle_alpha   90.00
_cell.angle_beta   90.00
_cell.angle_gamma   90.00
#
_symmetry.space_group_name_H-M   'P 1'
#
loop_
_entity.id
_entity.type
_entity.pdbx_description
1 polymer ?
#
loop_
_entity_poly.entity_id
_entity_poly.type
_entity_poly.pdbx_seq_one_letter_code
_entity_poly.pdbx_strand_id
1 'polypeptide(L)'
;MTSLTEYYVSLQKIYQAKAESDCLAMEHRVKSILKRIGVCRYRSMEEEFSSPVLSEVQKYFADEDSCYAMNFYVLLRAVDRLAASYSRLPGIFDRLKAAAVSVLSDMGLKGASLSEDLVTEVCRFAGAEIHPVGAFIGGVASQEVIKLVTKQFVPLNGTFIFNGIDLKSQVLAL
;
A
#
# COMPACT_ATOMS: atom_id res chain seq x y z
N MET A 1 -37.62 10.42 43.93
CA MET A 1 -38.92 9.76 44.15
C MET A 1 -38.91 9.16 45.54
N THR A 2 -39.93 9.40 46.36
CA THR A 2 -40.08 8.76 47.67
C THR A 2 -40.74 7.38 47.48
N SER A 3 -39.94 6.31 47.52
CA SER A 3 -40.41 4.92 47.46
C SER A 3 -39.69 4.08 48.51
N LEU A 4 -40.28 2.95 48.90
CA LEU A 4 -39.60 1.98 49.76
C LEU A 4 -38.30 1.50 49.07
N THR A 5 -37.23 1.34 49.85
CA THR A 5 -35.87 1.03 49.37
C THR A 5 -35.84 -0.17 48.42
N GLU A 6 -36.62 -1.20 48.70
CA GLU A 6 -36.70 -2.42 47.87
C GLU A 6 -37.24 -2.15 46.46
N TYR A 7 -38.28 -1.33 46.32
CA TYR A 7 -38.84 -0.98 45.01
C TYR A 7 -37.86 -0.12 44.21
N TYR A 8 -37.17 0.81 44.88
CA TYR A 8 -36.15 1.65 44.23
C TYR A 8 -34.98 0.81 43.69
N VAL A 9 -34.45 -0.10 44.52
CA VAL A 9 -33.34 -0.99 44.14
C VAL A 9 -33.78 -1.95 43.02
N SER A 10 -35.01 -2.47 43.08
CA SER A 10 -35.55 -3.35 42.04
C SER A 10 -35.67 -2.63 40.70
N LEU A 11 -36.18 -1.39 40.71
CA LEU A 11 -36.26 -0.57 39.51
C LEU A 11 -34.86 -0.25 38.96
N GLN A 12 -33.92 0.12 39.83
CA GLN A 12 -32.54 0.38 39.44
C GLN A 12 -31.89 -0.83 38.76
N LYS A 13 -32.07 -2.04 39.29
CA LYS A 13 -31.57 -3.28 38.69
C LYS A 13 -32.14 -3.54 37.29
N ILE A 14 -33.43 -3.24 37.07
CA ILE A 14 -34.07 -3.36 35.75
C ILE A 14 -33.42 -2.42 34.74
N TYR A 15 -33.23 -1.14 35.10
CA TYR A 15 -32.57 -0.18 34.23
C TYR A 15 -31.11 -0.56 33.95
N GLN A 16 -30.41 -1.07 34.96
CA GLN A 16 -29.01 -1.49 34.84
C GLN A 16 -28.87 -2.70 33.90
N ALA A 17 -29.71 -3.73 34.07
CA ALA A 17 -29.75 -4.89 33.18
C ALA A 17 -30.14 -4.52 31.74
N LYS A 18 -31.08 -3.58 31.57
CA LYS A 18 -31.47 -3.08 30.25
C LYS A 18 -30.33 -2.31 29.58
N ALA A 19 -29.63 -1.46 30.33
CA ALA A 19 -28.48 -0.71 29.83
C ALA A 19 -27.35 -1.64 29.38
N GLU A 20 -27.06 -2.71 30.13
CA GLU A 20 -26.07 -3.73 29.74
C GLU A 20 -26.47 -4.45 28.44
N SER A 21 -27.74 -4.86 28.35
CA SER A 21 -28.28 -5.52 27.14
C SER A 21 -28.19 -4.62 25.90
N ASP A 22 -28.54 -3.34 26.04
CA ASP A 22 -28.49 -2.37 24.94
C ASP A 22 -27.05 -2.05 24.54
N CYS A 23 -26.13 -1.95 25.51
CA CYS A 23 -24.70 -1.76 25.24
C CYS A 23 -24.13 -2.91 24.40
N LEU A 24 -24.45 -4.16 24.76
CA LEU A 24 -24.02 -5.35 24.01
C LEU A 24 -24.59 -5.39 22.59
N ALA A 25 -25.88 -5.07 22.42
CA ALA A 25 -26.51 -5.01 21.12
C ALA A 25 -25.89 -3.92 20.23
N MET A 26 -25.57 -2.77 20.81
CA MET A 26 -24.94 -1.65 20.12
C MET A 26 -23.49 -1.99 19.72
N GLU A 27 -22.72 -2.63 20.61
CA GLU A 27 -21.37 -3.10 20.31
C GLU A 27 -21.37 -4.12 19.15
N HIS A 28 -22.28 -5.09 19.18
CA HIS A 28 -22.42 -6.07 18.10
C HIS A 28 -22.74 -5.40 16.76
N ARG A 29 -23.66 -4.42 16.77
CA ARG A 29 -24.03 -3.64 15.58
C ARG A 29 -22.88 -2.81 15.04
N VAL A 30 -22.15 -2.11 15.92
CA VAL A 30 -20.96 -1.34 15.54
C VAL A 30 -19.89 -2.25 14.96
N LYS A 31 -19.60 -3.41 15.57
CA LYS A 31 -18.65 -4.38 15.01
C LYS A 31 -19.07 -4.90 13.63
N SER A 32 -20.35 -5.17 13.44
CA SER A 32 -20.88 -5.59 12.13
C SER A 32 -20.75 -4.48 11.07
N ILE A 33 -21.04 -3.24 11.45
CA ILE A 33 -20.88 -2.07 10.58
C ILE A 33 -19.41 -1.84 10.25
N LEU A 34 -18.50 -1.89 11.23
CA LEU A 34 -17.06 -1.73 11.00
C LEU A 34 -16.49 -2.83 10.09
N LYS A 35 -16.94 -4.08 10.24
CA LYS A 35 -16.59 -5.17 9.31
C LYS A 35 -17.06 -4.89 7.87
N ARG A 36 -18.21 -4.22 7.71
CA ARG A 36 -18.75 -3.85 6.39
C ARG A 36 -18.09 -2.61 5.79
N ILE A 37 -17.73 -1.63 6.62
CA ILE A 37 -17.23 -0.33 6.15
C ILE A 37 -15.80 -0.43 5.63
N GLY A 38 -15.00 -1.41 6.07
CA GLY A 38 -13.62 -1.58 5.63
C GLY A 38 -12.73 -0.46 6.17
N VAL A 39 -11.65 -0.81 6.84
CA VAL A 39 -10.69 0.17 7.34
C VAL A 39 -9.41 0.02 6.54
N CYS A 40 -9.09 1.02 5.71
CA CYS A 40 -7.81 1.08 5.02
C CYS A 40 -6.77 1.66 5.99
N ARG A 41 -5.72 0.88 6.28
CA ARG A 41 -4.57 1.33 7.06
C ARG A 41 -3.33 1.21 6.20
N TYR A 42 -2.66 2.34 6.01
CA TYR A 42 -1.43 2.43 5.24
C TYR A 42 -0.23 2.33 6.16
N ARG A 43 0.85 1.75 5.64
CA ARG A 43 2.17 1.86 6.27
C ARG A 43 2.77 3.21 5.94
N SER A 44 3.63 3.71 6.82
CA SER A 44 4.40 4.91 6.54
C SER A 44 5.49 4.60 5.49
N MET A 45 5.83 5.58 4.67
CA MET A 45 6.94 5.43 3.72
C MET A 45 8.27 5.13 4.45
N GLU A 46 8.48 5.70 5.64
CA GLU A 46 9.70 5.42 6.43
C GLU A 46 9.80 3.94 6.83
N GLU A 47 8.69 3.34 7.24
CA GLU A 47 8.63 1.91 7.57
C GLU A 47 8.78 1.01 6.33
N GLU A 48 8.24 1.42 5.18
CA GLU A 48 8.42 0.72 3.90
C GLU A 48 9.89 0.70 3.45
N PHE A 49 10.64 1.77 3.76
CA PHE A 49 12.05 1.90 3.39
C PHE A 49 12.99 1.23 4.40
N SER A 50 12.70 1.32 5.70
CA SER A 50 13.56 0.80 6.76
C SER A 50 13.27 -0.66 7.11
N SER A 51 12.03 -1.11 6.96
CA SER A 51 11.55 -2.44 7.37
C SER A 51 10.59 -3.01 6.31
N PRO A 52 11.11 -3.49 5.16
CA PRO A 52 10.28 -4.12 4.15
C PRO A 52 9.68 -5.44 4.64
N VAL A 53 8.42 -5.72 4.27
CA VAL A 53 7.75 -6.98 4.62
C VAL A 53 8.27 -8.09 3.71
N LEU A 54 9.35 -8.77 4.14
CA LEU A 54 10.04 -9.78 3.36
C LEU A 54 9.12 -10.88 2.81
N SER A 55 8.10 -11.29 3.58
CA SER A 55 7.16 -12.33 3.16
C SER A 55 6.31 -11.92 1.96
N GLU A 56 5.78 -10.69 1.94
CA GLU A 56 4.99 -10.19 0.81
C GLU A 56 5.88 -9.91 -0.39
N VAL A 57 7.06 -9.33 -0.16
CA VAL A 57 8.00 -9.04 -1.24
C VAL A 57 8.45 -10.34 -1.93
N GLN A 58 8.82 -11.38 -1.17
CA GLN A 58 9.18 -12.69 -1.73
C GLN A 58 8.01 -13.33 -2.50
N LYS A 59 6.79 -13.19 -1.99
CA LYS A 59 5.59 -13.67 -2.69
C LYS A 59 5.39 -12.97 -4.03
N TYR A 60 5.58 -11.66 -4.10
CA TYR A 60 5.49 -10.93 -5.38
C TYR A 60 6.59 -11.31 -6.37
N PHE A 61 7.79 -11.68 -5.90
CA PHE A 61 8.86 -12.19 -6.77
C PHE A 61 8.59 -13.63 -7.27
N ALA A 62 7.92 -14.46 -6.47
CA ALA A 62 7.58 -15.83 -6.83
C ALA A 62 6.39 -15.93 -7.80
N ASP A 63 5.53 -14.91 -7.82
CA ASP A 63 4.37 -14.84 -8.69
C ASP A 63 4.75 -14.27 -10.08
N GLU A 64 4.62 -15.09 -11.13
CA GLU A 64 4.97 -14.71 -12.51
C GLU A 64 4.21 -13.47 -12.99
N ASP A 65 2.96 -13.31 -12.56
CA ASP A 65 2.12 -12.17 -12.97
C ASP A 65 2.45 -10.89 -12.20
N SER A 66 2.95 -10.97 -10.96
CA SER A 66 3.23 -9.79 -10.13
C SER A 66 4.71 -9.38 -10.13
N CYS A 67 5.61 -10.25 -10.59
CA CYS A 67 7.05 -10.06 -10.56
C CYS A 67 7.49 -8.79 -11.33
N TYR A 68 6.82 -8.46 -12.44
CA TYR A 68 7.15 -7.24 -13.21
C TYR A 68 6.97 -5.97 -12.37
N ALA A 69 5.89 -5.89 -11.58
CA ALA A 69 5.57 -4.71 -10.79
C ALA A 69 6.59 -4.52 -9.65
N MET A 70 6.98 -5.62 -9.02
CA MET A 70 8.02 -5.62 -7.98
C MET A 70 9.39 -5.25 -8.56
N ASN A 71 9.72 -5.76 -9.76
CA ASN A 71 10.94 -5.37 -10.48
C ASN A 71 10.94 -3.87 -10.79
N PHE A 72 9.85 -3.30 -11.30
CA PHE A 72 9.74 -1.85 -11.53
C PHE A 72 9.92 -1.06 -10.25
N TYR A 73 9.31 -1.48 -9.15
CA TYR A 73 9.46 -0.82 -7.86
C TYR A 73 10.94 -0.78 -7.40
N VAL A 74 11.64 -1.92 -7.45
CA VAL A 74 13.06 -2.00 -7.08
C VAL A 74 13.93 -1.14 -8.01
N LEU A 75 13.63 -1.16 -9.31
CA LEU A 75 14.37 -0.37 -10.29
C LEU A 75 14.16 1.14 -10.08
N LEU A 76 12.93 1.60 -9.81
CA LEU A 76 12.65 3.00 -9.51
C LEU A 76 13.39 3.46 -8.25
N ARG A 77 13.39 2.65 -7.18
CA ARG A 77 14.21 2.89 -5.97
C ARG A 77 15.70 3.00 -6.31
N ALA A 78 16.20 2.17 -7.21
CA ALA A 78 17.60 2.19 -7.65
C ALA A 78 17.93 3.45 -8.48
N VAL A 79 16.99 3.89 -9.33
CA VAL A 79 17.09 5.15 -10.09
C VAL A 79 17.19 6.34 -9.14
N ASP A 80 16.33 6.41 -8.11
CA ASP A 80 16.37 7.49 -7.11
C ASP A 80 17.71 7.54 -6.37
N ARG A 81 18.22 6.37 -5.97
CA ARG A 81 19.53 6.24 -5.31
C ARG A 81 20.68 6.69 -6.22
N LEU A 82 20.62 6.36 -7.50
CA LEU A 82 21.60 6.84 -8.48
C LEU A 82 21.51 8.35 -8.69
N ALA A 83 20.30 8.90 -8.80
CA ALA A 83 20.08 10.32 -8.94
C ALA A 83 20.66 11.10 -7.76
N ALA A 84 20.46 10.59 -6.52
CA ALA A 84 21.05 11.15 -5.31
C ALA A 84 22.58 11.10 -5.29
N SER A 85 23.18 10.04 -5.87
CA SER A 85 24.64 9.84 -5.84
C SER A 85 25.40 10.59 -6.94
N TYR A 86 24.80 10.75 -8.13
CA TYR A 86 25.50 11.23 -9.32
C TYR A 86 24.89 12.49 -9.96
N SER A 87 23.81 13.06 -9.40
CA SER A 87 23.11 14.23 -9.95
C SER A 87 22.70 14.10 -11.44
N ARG A 88 22.64 12.87 -11.97
CA ARG A 88 22.37 12.57 -13.38
C ARG A 88 21.55 11.29 -13.49
N LEU A 89 20.57 11.32 -14.40
CA LEU A 89 19.67 10.20 -14.70
C LEU A 89 20.42 8.97 -15.25
N PRO A 90 19.85 7.75 -15.15
CA PRO A 90 20.53 6.52 -15.50
C PRO A 90 20.75 6.45 -17.02
N GLY A 91 21.95 6.84 -17.45
CA GLY A 91 22.41 6.66 -18.84
C GLY A 91 23.37 5.48 -19.01
N ILE A 92 23.70 4.76 -17.93
CA ILE A 92 24.72 3.70 -17.92
C ILE A 92 24.12 2.46 -17.24
N PHE A 93 23.88 1.42 -18.05
CA PHE A 93 23.28 0.14 -17.63
C PHE A 93 23.95 -0.49 -16.40
N ASP A 94 25.28 -0.57 -16.42
CA ASP A 94 26.05 -1.22 -15.35
C ASP A 94 25.86 -0.55 -13.98
N ARG A 95 25.67 0.78 -13.97
CA ARG A 95 25.47 1.54 -12.74
C ARG A 95 24.09 1.30 -12.17
N LEU A 96 23.06 1.20 -13.02
CA LEU A 96 21.70 0.89 -12.58
C LEU A 96 21.64 -0.53 -12.00
N LYS A 97 22.27 -1.50 -12.66
CA LYS A 97 22.35 -2.87 -12.18
C LYS A 97 23.03 -2.95 -10.80
N ALA A 98 24.15 -2.25 -10.62
CA ALA A 98 24.84 -2.20 -9.33
C ALA A 98 23.99 -1.55 -8.22
N ALA A 99 23.31 -0.44 -8.52
CA ALA A 99 22.41 0.22 -7.58
C ALA A 99 21.20 -0.67 -7.21
N ALA A 100 20.63 -1.37 -8.18
CA ALA A 100 19.49 -2.25 -7.95
C ALA A 100 19.87 -3.46 -7.08
N VAL A 101 21.05 -4.05 -7.27
CA VAL A 101 21.57 -5.12 -6.40
C VAL A 101 21.81 -4.60 -4.98
N SER A 102 22.28 -3.36 -4.82
CA SER A 102 22.39 -2.72 -3.51
C SER A 102 21.02 -2.56 -2.84
N VAL A 103 19.99 -2.10 -3.57
CA VAL A 103 18.63 -1.98 -3.04
C VAL A 103 18.06 -3.34 -2.63
N LEU A 104 18.24 -4.38 -3.44
CA LEU A 104 17.82 -5.75 -3.10
C LEU A 104 18.51 -6.27 -1.83
N SER A 105 19.79 -5.93 -1.66
CA SER A 105 20.56 -6.32 -0.48
C SER A 105 20.04 -5.63 0.77
N ASP A 106 19.70 -4.34 0.70
CA ASP A 106 19.09 -3.58 1.80
C ASP A 106 17.70 -4.12 2.13
N MET A 107 16.95 -4.55 1.11
CA MET A 107 15.64 -5.19 1.28
C MET A 107 15.74 -6.65 1.75
N GLY A 108 16.94 -7.19 2.03
CA GLY A 108 17.10 -8.55 2.56
C GLY A 108 16.86 -9.68 1.55
N LEU A 109 16.72 -9.38 0.26
CA LEU A 109 16.49 -10.35 -0.81
C LEU A 109 17.80 -10.85 -1.42
N LYS A 110 18.50 -11.72 -0.69
CA LYS A 110 19.71 -12.37 -1.20
C LYS A 110 19.35 -13.52 -2.14
N GLY A 111 19.08 -13.21 -3.40
CA GLY A 111 18.84 -14.23 -4.44
C GLY A 111 17.72 -13.92 -5.45
N ALA A 112 17.01 -12.80 -5.31
CA ALA A 112 16.04 -12.37 -6.32
C ALA A 112 16.79 -11.84 -7.55
N SER A 113 16.55 -12.45 -8.72
CA SER A 113 17.09 -11.97 -9.99
C SER A 113 16.16 -10.91 -10.58
N LEU A 114 16.68 -9.72 -10.83
CA LEU A 114 16.01 -8.72 -11.65
C LEU A 114 16.06 -9.14 -13.13
N SER A 115 14.98 -8.90 -13.87
CA SER A 115 14.97 -9.06 -15.32
C SER A 115 15.95 -8.06 -15.95
N GLU A 116 16.94 -8.55 -16.70
CA GLU A 116 17.90 -7.71 -17.40
C GLU A 116 17.24 -6.85 -18.49
N ASP A 117 16.17 -7.36 -19.10
CA ASP A 117 15.38 -6.63 -20.09
C ASP A 117 14.73 -5.39 -19.46
N LEU A 118 14.14 -5.54 -18.26
CA LEU A 118 13.55 -4.41 -17.53
C LEU A 118 14.61 -3.39 -17.10
N VAL A 119 15.80 -3.83 -16.67
CA VAL A 119 16.92 -2.93 -16.35
C VAL A 119 17.32 -2.12 -17.60
N THR A 120 17.39 -2.78 -18.74
CA THR A 120 17.72 -2.15 -20.04
C THR A 120 16.66 -1.12 -20.41
N GLU A 121 15.39 -1.47 -20.30
CA GLU A 121 14.28 -0.57 -20.61
C GLU A 121 14.23 0.64 -19.68
N VAL A 122 14.48 0.48 -18.38
CA VAL A 122 14.54 1.62 -17.43
C VAL A 122 15.72 2.54 -17.76
N CYS A 123 16.87 1.99 -18.15
CA CYS A 123 17.98 2.80 -18.68
C CYS A 123 17.60 3.52 -19.98
N ARG A 124 16.86 2.85 -20.87
CA ARG A 124 16.39 3.43 -22.14
C ARG A 124 15.39 4.56 -21.91
N PHE A 125 14.53 4.45 -20.90
CA PHE A 125 13.59 5.50 -20.53
C PHE A 125 14.30 6.75 -20.05
N ALA A 126 15.45 6.63 -19.36
CA ALA A 126 16.32 7.73 -18.95
C ALA A 126 15.58 8.92 -18.29
N GLY A 127 14.47 8.66 -17.58
CA GLY A 127 13.63 9.68 -16.94
C GLY A 127 12.64 10.41 -17.87
N ALA A 128 12.36 9.88 -19.06
CA ALA A 128 11.37 10.46 -19.97
C ALA A 128 9.94 10.28 -19.45
N GLU A 129 9.13 11.33 -19.57
CA GLU A 129 7.72 11.34 -19.20
C GLU A 129 6.84 11.36 -20.45
N ILE A 130 6.26 10.21 -20.79
CA ILE A 130 5.43 10.07 -21.99
C ILE A 130 4.00 10.49 -21.68
N HIS A 131 3.44 11.41 -22.48
CA HIS A 131 2.13 12.02 -22.24
C HIS A 131 0.99 11.03 -21.98
N PRO A 132 0.80 9.93 -22.74
CA PRO A 132 -0.29 8.98 -22.47
C PRO A 132 -0.15 8.27 -21.11
N VAL A 133 1.07 7.94 -20.70
CA VAL A 133 1.34 7.32 -19.39
C VAL A 133 1.06 8.32 -18.28
N GLY A 134 1.53 9.57 -18.44
CA GLY A 134 1.23 10.65 -17.49
C GLY A 134 -0.27 10.94 -17.36
N ALA A 135 -1.01 10.96 -18.47
CA ALA A 135 -2.46 11.14 -18.48
C ALA A 135 -3.19 9.98 -17.75
N PHE A 136 -2.77 8.74 -17.99
CA PHE A 136 -3.33 7.57 -17.31
C PHE A 136 -3.10 7.62 -15.79
N ILE A 137 -1.85 7.84 -15.36
CA ILE A 137 -1.51 7.95 -13.93
C ILE A 137 -2.23 9.14 -13.29
N GLY A 138 -2.35 10.28 -14.00
CA GLY A 138 -3.10 11.44 -13.53
C GLY A 138 -4.59 11.13 -13.31
N GLY A 139 -5.21 10.32 -14.16
CA GLY A 139 -6.59 9.86 -13.98
C GLY A 139 -6.76 8.98 -12.74
N VAL A 140 -5.87 8.00 -12.55
CA VAL A 140 -5.88 7.13 -11.36
C VAL A 140 -5.68 7.95 -10.08
N ALA A 141 -4.65 8.80 -10.05
CA ALA A 141 -4.34 9.63 -8.88
C ALA A 141 -5.48 10.58 -8.53
N SER A 142 -6.10 11.22 -9.53
CA SER A 142 -7.24 12.12 -9.32
C SER A 142 -8.43 11.38 -8.70
N GLN A 143 -8.71 10.16 -9.16
CA GLN A 143 -9.78 9.35 -8.61
C GLN A 143 -9.49 8.94 -7.16
N GLU A 144 -8.25 8.54 -6.82
CA GLU A 144 -7.87 8.23 -5.44
C GLU A 144 -8.03 9.43 -4.51
N VAL A 145 -7.68 10.64 -4.98
CA VAL A 145 -7.92 11.88 -4.21
C VAL A 145 -9.41 12.11 -3.98
N ILE A 146 -10.26 11.91 -5.01
CA ILE A 146 -11.73 12.04 -4.85
C ILE A 146 -12.25 11.05 -3.81
N LYS A 147 -11.78 9.79 -3.81
CA LYS A 147 -12.17 8.80 -2.79
C LYS A 147 -11.83 9.27 -1.38
N LEU A 148 -10.62 9.79 -1.18
CA LEU A 148 -10.17 10.31 0.12
C LEU A 148 -10.97 11.53 0.58
N VAL A 149 -11.23 12.49 -0.31
CA VAL A 149 -11.96 13.73 0.03
C VAL A 149 -13.43 13.44 0.32
N THR A 150 -14.07 12.64 -0.52
CA THR A 150 -15.51 12.32 -0.38
C THR A 150 -15.78 11.29 0.70
N LYS A 151 -14.76 10.52 1.10
CA LYS A 151 -14.90 9.32 1.95
C LYS A 151 -15.88 8.31 1.34
N GLN A 152 -15.97 8.28 0.02
CA GLN A 152 -16.78 7.34 -0.74
C GLN A 152 -15.85 6.41 -1.52
N PHE A 153 -16.26 5.14 -1.63
CA PHE A 153 -15.48 4.04 -2.18
C PHE A 153 -14.21 3.68 -1.37
N VAL A 154 -13.56 2.59 -1.77
CA VAL A 154 -12.36 2.06 -1.12
C VAL A 154 -11.12 2.51 -1.92
N PRO A 155 -10.18 3.24 -1.29
CA PRO A 155 -8.92 3.60 -1.93
C PRO A 155 -8.00 2.39 -2.10
N LEU A 156 -7.06 2.46 -3.05
CA LEU A 156 -6.04 1.44 -3.27
C LEU A 156 -5.18 1.27 -2.02
N ASN A 157 -4.80 0.04 -1.69
CA ASN A 157 -4.05 -0.26 -0.48
C ASN A 157 -2.57 -0.56 -0.81
N GLY A 158 -1.70 0.43 -0.63
CA GLY A 158 -0.27 0.32 -0.93
C GLY A 158 0.11 1.03 -2.22
N THR A 159 1.07 0.46 -2.95
CA THR A 159 1.72 1.09 -4.11
C THR A 159 1.17 0.53 -5.41
N PHE A 160 0.60 1.41 -6.24
CA PHE A 160 0.10 1.05 -7.57
C PHE A 160 1.21 1.20 -8.61
N ILE A 161 1.48 0.13 -9.35
CA ILE A 161 2.46 0.09 -10.44
C ILE A 161 1.73 -0.18 -11.75
N PHE A 162 2.03 0.62 -12.77
CA PHE A 162 1.51 0.45 -14.12
C PHE A 162 2.66 0.25 -15.11
N ASN A 163 2.57 -0.82 -15.90
CA ASN A 163 3.48 -1.09 -17.00
C ASN A 163 2.80 -0.71 -18.32
N GLY A 164 3.24 0.41 -18.91
CA GLY A 164 2.74 0.89 -20.19
C GLY A 164 3.17 0.07 -21.41
N ILE A 165 4.15 -0.83 -21.28
CA ILE A 165 4.61 -1.71 -22.37
C ILE A 165 3.57 -2.80 -22.62
N ASP A 166 3.15 -3.49 -21.55
CA ASP A 166 2.21 -4.62 -21.62
C ASP A 166 0.77 -4.24 -21.25
N LEU A 167 0.54 -2.97 -20.91
CA LEU A 167 -0.75 -2.44 -20.43
C LEU A 167 -1.30 -3.20 -19.20
N LYS A 168 -0.41 -3.64 -18.32
CA LYS A 168 -0.74 -4.33 -17.06
C LYS A 168 -0.54 -3.39 -15.87
N SER A 169 -1.35 -3.58 -14.82
CA SER A 169 -1.19 -2.86 -13.55
C SER A 169 -1.33 -3.79 -12.36
N GLN A 170 -0.61 -3.51 -11.28
CA GLN A 170 -0.66 -4.28 -10.04
C GLN A 170 -0.60 -3.35 -8.83
N VAL A 171 -1.29 -3.72 -7.75
CA VAL A 171 -1.17 -3.06 -6.44
C VAL A 171 -0.30 -3.94 -5.54
N LEU A 172 0.74 -3.34 -4.98
CA LEU A 172 1.67 -3.96 -4.05
C LEU A 172 1.38 -3.45 -2.64
N ALA A 173 1.03 -4.35 -1.72
CA ALA A 173 0.87 -4.03 -0.31
C ALA A 173 2.24 -4.14 0.39
N LEU A 174 3.06 -3.10 0.24
CA LEU A 174 4.44 -3.03 0.74
C LEU A 174 4.53 -2.56 2.19
#